data_AF-I1RP93-F1
#
_entry.id   AF-I1RP93-F1
#
_cell.length_a   1.000
_cell.length_b   1.000
_cell.length_c   1.000
_cell.angle_alpha   90.00
_cell.angle_beta   90.00
_cell.angle_gamma   90.00
#
_symmetry.space_group_name_H-M   'P 1'
#
loop_
_entity.id
_entity.type
_entity.pdbx_description
1 polymer ?
#
loop_
_entity_poly.entity_id
_entity_poly.type
_entity_poly.pdbx_seq_one_letter_code
_entity_poly.pdbx_strand_id
1 'polypeptide(L)'
;MASTNLQQGHSLYSPLDHNIRLIEILPTFPGHQVQCKLHTEIVVDGIRKQVTVNLATALRHLKQHWSEIRARPGEYHDPFELRVWADALCINQDNHFERTPQVGLMADSYSSADMVLAWLTSNDRDLVCAFTIMHKLLHYADLYDYQAKPWPRYSVEEYNWFQELKINFPLRLNKDTEAEMAFSKFWRLSFWTRVWTQQEVILAKELYFITPSQRIYYKDCILVNTLIKAYLEDSLSPAPFSPFINLPKNEATKMLEYQCGATSLLEIKRHTEVPTIRVPGIGLYLSGHLQATDKLDYVYGLLALTKAPIVPDYAKSVHEVYWEFAKWLVEECNKISRIIPRALPFNAGFFGFLDANAVGIR
;
A
#
# COMPACT_ATOMS: atom_id res chain seq x y z
N MET A 1 6.14 -49.70 0.44
CA MET A 1 5.45 -48.65 -0.33
C MET A 1 5.15 -47.50 0.61
N ALA A 2 6.08 -46.57 0.74
CA ALA A 2 5.93 -45.36 1.53
C ALA A 2 6.24 -44.19 0.60
N SER A 3 5.20 -43.62 -0.01
CA SER A 3 5.28 -42.37 -0.77
C SER A 3 5.35 -41.23 0.24
N THR A 4 6.57 -40.81 0.56
CA THR A 4 6.84 -39.56 1.26
C THR A 4 6.39 -38.40 0.39
N ASN A 5 5.25 -37.79 0.77
CA ASN A 5 4.83 -36.48 0.32
C ASN A 5 5.92 -35.46 0.68
N LEU A 6 6.71 -35.07 -0.33
CA LEU A 6 7.54 -33.88 -0.27
C LEU A 6 6.61 -32.68 -0.09
N GLN A 7 6.60 -32.10 1.11
CA GLN A 7 6.12 -30.75 1.33
C GLN A 7 6.83 -29.85 0.31
N GLN A 8 6.08 -29.21 -0.58
CA GLN A 8 6.57 -28.13 -1.42
C GLN A 8 6.91 -26.93 -0.52
N GLY A 9 8.10 -27.00 0.08
CA GLY A 9 8.72 -25.90 0.77
C GLY A 9 8.96 -24.75 -0.21
N HIS A 10 8.73 -23.53 0.28
CA HIS A 10 9.02 -22.25 -0.33
C HIS A 10 10.30 -22.27 -1.18
N SER A 11 10.17 -22.43 -2.50
CA SER A 11 11.30 -22.16 -3.37
C SER A 11 11.37 -20.65 -3.60
N LEU A 12 12.39 -20.00 -3.03
CA LEU A 12 12.85 -18.67 -3.48
C LEU A 12 13.24 -18.65 -4.97
N TYR A 13 13.25 -19.82 -5.61
CA TYR A 13 13.78 -20.03 -6.94
C TYR A 13 12.70 -20.61 -7.88
N SER A 14 12.23 -19.81 -8.82
CA SER A 14 11.76 -20.33 -10.11
C SER A 14 12.97 -20.73 -10.97
N PRO A 15 12.85 -21.76 -11.83
CA PRO A 15 13.91 -22.12 -12.78
C PRO A 15 14.34 -20.91 -13.62
N LEU A 16 15.65 -20.76 -13.80
CA LEU A 16 16.24 -19.70 -14.61
C LEU A 16 16.29 -20.18 -16.06
N ASP A 17 15.68 -19.43 -16.97
CA ASP A 17 15.87 -19.61 -18.41
C ASP A 17 17.11 -18.81 -18.83
N HIS A 18 18.28 -19.46 -18.81
CA HIS A 18 19.59 -18.92 -19.21
C HIS A 18 20.11 -17.65 -18.51
N ASN A 19 19.47 -17.20 -17.42
CA ASN A 19 19.84 -15.99 -16.69
C ASN A 19 20.68 -16.31 -15.44
N ILE A 20 21.62 -15.43 -15.08
CA ILE A 20 22.39 -15.50 -13.81
C ILE A 20 21.72 -14.58 -12.77
N ARG A 21 21.66 -15.02 -11.50
CA ARG A 21 21.25 -14.18 -10.37
C ARG A 21 22.45 -13.81 -9.53
N LEU A 22 22.52 -12.55 -9.10
CA LEU A 22 23.51 -12.06 -8.16
C LEU A 22 22.86 -11.86 -6.79
N ILE A 23 23.58 -12.13 -5.71
CA ILE A 23 23.12 -11.88 -4.35
C ILE A 23 23.92 -10.72 -3.76
N GLU A 24 23.20 -9.71 -3.27
CA GLU A 24 23.76 -8.61 -2.50
C GLU A 24 23.55 -8.91 -1.02
N ILE A 25 24.63 -8.95 -0.25
CA ILE A 25 24.56 -9.10 1.21
C ILE A 25 24.40 -7.71 1.81
N LEU A 26 23.29 -7.49 2.53
CA LEU A 26 23.04 -6.22 3.19
C LEU A 26 23.87 -6.10 4.48
N PRO A 27 24.24 -4.88 4.91
CA PRO A 27 24.93 -4.68 6.17
C PRO A 27 24.14 -5.30 7.34
N THR A 28 24.80 -6.17 8.10
CA THR A 28 24.21 -6.84 9.28
C THR A 28 25.17 -6.85 10.46
N PHE A 29 24.65 -6.66 11.66
CA PHE A 29 25.43 -6.71 12.90
C PHE A 29 25.69 -8.17 13.34
N PRO A 30 26.79 -8.44 14.04
CA PRO A 30 27.02 -9.76 14.65
C PRO A 30 25.81 -10.21 15.47
N GLY A 31 25.40 -11.47 15.30
CA GLY A 31 24.23 -12.05 15.98
C GLY A 31 22.87 -11.77 15.33
N HIS A 32 22.80 -10.96 14.26
CA HIS A 32 21.58 -10.75 13.48
C HIS A 32 21.51 -11.69 12.27
N GLN A 33 20.30 -12.00 11.82
CA GLN A 33 20.09 -12.79 10.61
C GLN A 33 20.62 -12.03 9.39
N VAL A 34 21.44 -12.70 8.56
CA VAL A 34 21.97 -12.14 7.31
C VAL A 34 20.80 -11.84 6.36
N GLN A 35 20.69 -10.57 5.96
CA GLN A 35 19.68 -10.10 5.01
C GLN A 35 20.33 -9.97 3.64
N CYS A 36 19.64 -10.42 2.59
CA CYS A 36 20.16 -10.37 1.23
C CYS A 36 19.11 -9.85 0.25
N LYS A 37 19.56 -9.22 -0.84
CA LYS A 37 18.74 -8.91 -2.01
C LYS A 37 19.19 -9.74 -3.20
N LEU A 38 18.23 -10.30 -3.92
CA LEU A 38 18.48 -11.04 -5.15
C LEU A 38 18.33 -10.10 -6.34
N HIS A 39 19.32 -10.12 -7.22
CA HIS A 39 19.40 -9.32 -8.43
C HIS A 39 19.36 -10.21 -9.67
N THR A 40 18.86 -9.64 -10.76
CA THR A 40 18.79 -10.26 -12.08
C THR A 40 19.01 -9.21 -13.15
N GLU A 41 19.42 -9.65 -14.34
CA GLU A 41 19.68 -8.77 -15.46
C GLU A 41 18.39 -8.45 -16.23
N ILE A 42 18.22 -7.19 -16.59
CA ILE A 42 17.24 -6.71 -17.57
C ILE A 42 17.96 -5.97 -18.69
N VAL A 43 17.26 -5.76 -19.82
CA VAL A 43 17.77 -4.98 -20.95
C VAL A 43 17.00 -3.67 -21.06
N VAL A 44 17.70 -2.54 -21.05
CA VAL A 44 17.17 -1.18 -21.23
C VAL A 44 17.91 -0.57 -22.41
N ASP A 45 17.20 -0.25 -23.49
CA ASP A 45 17.78 0.27 -24.75
C ASP A 45 18.96 -0.56 -25.28
N GLY A 46 18.87 -1.88 -25.17
CA GLY A 46 19.94 -2.82 -25.56
C GLY A 46 21.08 -2.96 -24.55
N ILE A 47 21.10 -2.15 -23.50
CA ILE A 47 22.11 -2.18 -22.44
C ILE A 47 21.63 -3.07 -21.30
N ARG A 48 22.51 -3.98 -20.87
CA ARG A 48 22.27 -4.87 -19.72
C ARG A 48 22.41 -4.09 -18.41
N LYS A 49 21.38 -4.14 -17.56
CA LYS A 49 21.35 -3.48 -16.24
C LYS A 49 20.95 -4.48 -15.16
N GLN A 50 21.66 -4.47 -14.04
CA GLN A 50 21.30 -5.27 -12.87
C GLN A 50 20.21 -4.56 -12.07
N VAL A 51 19.17 -5.31 -11.71
CA VAL A 51 18.07 -4.82 -10.89
C VAL A 51 17.65 -5.88 -9.88
N THR A 52 16.95 -5.47 -8.83
CA THR A 52 16.34 -6.44 -7.91
C THR A 52 15.37 -7.36 -8.66
N VAL A 53 15.30 -8.63 -8.28
CA VAL A 53 14.31 -9.59 -8.81
C VAL A 53 12.89 -9.08 -8.59
N ASN A 54 12.66 -8.31 -7.53
CA ASN A 54 11.37 -7.68 -7.27
C ASN A 54 10.97 -6.73 -8.41
N LEU A 55 11.84 -5.78 -8.77
CA LEU A 55 11.60 -4.85 -9.86
C LEU A 55 11.48 -5.57 -11.21
N ALA A 56 12.38 -6.50 -11.51
CA ALA A 56 12.30 -7.28 -12.75
C ALA A 56 10.97 -8.05 -12.88
N THR A 57 10.47 -8.60 -11.77
CA THR A 57 9.19 -9.31 -11.76
C THR A 57 8.03 -8.34 -11.93
N ALA A 58 8.03 -7.22 -11.20
CA ALA A 58 7.03 -6.17 -11.39
C ALA A 58 6.91 -5.73 -12.86
N LEU A 59 8.03 -5.45 -13.51
CA LEU A 59 8.08 -5.03 -14.92
C LEU A 59 7.50 -6.08 -15.87
N ARG A 60 7.69 -7.38 -15.62
CA ARG A 60 7.12 -8.46 -16.45
C ARG A 60 5.59 -8.49 -16.42
N HIS A 61 4.99 -8.16 -15.28
CA HIS A 61 3.54 -8.20 -15.10
C HIS A 61 2.85 -6.85 -15.33
N LEU A 62 3.62 -5.75 -15.31
CA LEU A 62 3.10 -4.39 -15.39
C LEU A 62 2.25 -4.14 -16.63
N LYS A 63 2.73 -4.59 -17.79
CA LYS A 63 2.06 -4.36 -19.08
C LYS A 63 0.69 -5.03 -19.14
N GLN A 64 0.58 -6.25 -18.58
CA GLN A 64 -0.69 -6.96 -18.50
C GLN A 64 -1.67 -6.20 -17.61
N HIS A 65 -1.26 -5.86 -16.37
CA HIS A 65 -2.12 -5.11 -15.44
C HIS A 65 -2.57 -3.78 -16.01
N TRP A 66 -1.66 -3.00 -16.60
CA TRP A 66 -2.00 -1.72 -17.21
C TRP A 66 -3.03 -1.87 -18.34
N SER A 67 -2.85 -2.87 -19.21
CA SER A 67 -3.77 -3.13 -20.33
C SER A 67 -5.15 -3.52 -19.82
N GLU A 68 -5.22 -4.37 -18.80
CA GLU A 68 -6.49 -4.82 -18.20
C GLU A 68 -7.20 -3.71 -17.41
N ILE A 69 -6.47 -2.81 -16.75
CA ILE A 69 -7.05 -1.66 -16.03
C ILE A 69 -7.62 -0.64 -17.02
N ARG A 70 -6.92 -0.40 -18.15
CA ARG A 70 -7.39 0.53 -19.18
C ARG A 70 -8.39 -0.07 -20.14
N ALA A 71 -8.55 -1.39 -20.18
CA ALA A 71 -9.48 -2.06 -21.08
C ALA A 71 -10.92 -1.56 -20.85
N ARG A 72 -11.41 -0.71 -21.76
CA ARG A 72 -12.82 -0.31 -21.83
C ARG A 72 -13.46 -1.00 -23.03
N PRO A 73 -14.75 -1.39 -22.93
CA PRO A 73 -15.46 -1.96 -24.08
C PRO A 73 -15.41 -1.01 -25.27
N GLY A 74 -14.73 -1.43 -26.35
CA GLY A 74 -14.60 -0.65 -27.59
C GLY A 74 -13.40 0.30 -27.67
N GLU A 75 -12.58 0.43 -26.63
CA GLU A 75 -11.31 1.18 -26.69
C GLU A 75 -10.13 0.22 -26.87
N TYR A 76 -9.35 0.42 -27.94
CA TYR A 76 -8.06 -0.24 -28.12
C TYR A 76 -6.96 0.69 -27.64
N HIS A 77 -6.22 0.29 -26.62
CA HIS A 77 -5.01 0.98 -26.20
C HIS A 77 -3.82 0.29 -26.84
N ASP A 78 -3.01 1.06 -27.57
CA ASP A 78 -1.75 0.54 -28.08
C ASP A 78 -0.84 0.21 -26.89
N PRO A 79 -0.41 -1.06 -26.71
CA PRO A 79 0.48 -1.43 -25.62
C PRO A 79 1.87 -0.73 -25.68
N PHE A 80 2.20 -0.05 -26.78
CA PHE A 80 3.36 0.83 -26.91
C PHE A 80 3.16 2.22 -26.29
N GLU A 81 1.96 2.56 -25.81
CA GLU A 81 1.68 3.82 -25.09
C GLU A 81 2.16 3.79 -23.64
N LEU A 82 2.36 2.60 -23.06
CA LEU A 82 2.80 2.47 -21.67
C LEU A 82 4.16 3.17 -21.48
N ARG A 83 4.17 4.22 -20.67
CA ARG A 83 5.37 4.88 -20.15
C ARG A 83 5.45 4.60 -18.66
N VAL A 84 6.61 4.11 -18.22
CA VAL A 84 6.83 3.68 -16.84
C VAL A 84 7.95 4.53 -16.27
N TRP A 85 7.69 5.13 -15.13
CA TRP A 85 8.72 5.71 -14.30
C TRP A 85 8.94 4.79 -13.08
N ALA A 86 10.20 4.40 -12.86
CA ALA A 86 10.64 3.70 -11.67
C ALA A 86 11.98 4.29 -11.26
N ASP A 87 12.07 4.82 -10.04
CA ASP A 87 13.24 5.51 -9.51
C ASP A 87 14.56 4.74 -9.69
N ALA A 88 14.56 3.42 -9.48
CA ALA A 88 15.73 2.56 -9.65
C ALA A 88 16.21 2.45 -11.12
N LEU A 89 15.37 2.79 -12.09
CA LEU A 89 15.71 2.80 -13.52
C LEU A 89 15.95 4.19 -14.06
N CYS A 90 15.08 5.13 -13.71
CA CYS A 90 14.99 6.46 -14.28
C CYS A 90 15.85 7.50 -13.57
N ILE A 91 16.40 7.17 -12.39
CA ILE A 91 17.35 8.02 -11.66
C ILE A 91 18.67 7.26 -11.55
N ASN A 92 19.77 7.96 -11.82
CA ASN A 92 21.10 7.48 -11.48
C ASN A 92 21.32 7.57 -9.96
N GLN A 93 20.99 6.48 -9.27
CA GLN A 93 21.08 6.37 -7.82
C GLN A 93 22.52 6.52 -7.29
N ASP A 94 23.53 6.26 -8.13
CA ASP A 94 24.96 6.36 -7.78
C ASP A 94 25.51 7.79 -7.91
N ASN A 95 24.76 8.71 -8.55
CA ASN A 95 25.16 10.09 -8.73
C ASN A 95 24.36 11.02 -7.80
N HIS A 96 24.93 11.40 -6.67
CA HIS A 96 24.28 12.30 -5.71
C HIS A 96 23.85 13.66 -6.29
N PHE A 97 24.56 14.18 -7.30
CA PHE A 97 24.21 15.44 -7.97
C PHE A 97 22.94 15.31 -8.82
N GLU A 98 22.62 14.10 -9.29
CA GLU A 98 21.36 13.81 -9.98
C GLU A 98 20.27 13.41 -8.98
N ARG A 99 20.58 12.47 -8.07
CA ARG A 99 19.62 11.92 -7.09
C ARG A 99 18.98 13.03 -6.24
N THR A 100 19.77 13.99 -5.77
CA THR A 100 19.30 15.01 -4.83
C THR A 100 18.19 15.90 -5.44
N PRO A 101 18.38 16.54 -6.61
CA PRO A 101 17.29 17.23 -7.30
C PRO A 101 16.11 16.31 -7.64
N GLN A 102 16.37 15.07 -8.07
CA GLN A 102 15.31 14.13 -8.45
C GLN A 102 14.40 13.76 -7.27
N VAL A 103 14.95 13.65 -6.06
CA VAL A 103 14.14 13.44 -4.84
C VAL A 103 13.17 14.59 -4.59
N GLY A 104 13.58 15.83 -4.89
CA GLY A 104 12.70 16.99 -4.85
C GLY A 104 11.57 16.94 -5.90
N LEU A 105 11.75 16.20 -6.99
CA LEU A 105 10.79 16.03 -8.09
C LEU A 105 9.92 14.78 -7.97
N MET A 106 10.19 13.86 -7.03
CA MET A 106 9.43 12.60 -6.90
C MET A 106 7.93 12.85 -6.70
N ALA A 107 7.58 13.91 -5.98
CA ALA A 107 6.19 14.31 -5.78
C ALA A 107 5.49 14.67 -7.10
N ASP A 108 6.18 15.38 -7.98
CA ASP A 108 5.67 15.73 -9.31
C ASP A 108 5.53 14.47 -10.17
N SER A 109 6.47 13.53 -10.08
CA SER A 109 6.37 12.24 -10.78
C SER A 109 5.13 11.45 -10.36
N TYR A 110 4.87 11.27 -9.07
CA TYR A 110 3.69 10.53 -8.59
C TYR A 110 2.38 11.27 -8.86
N SER A 111 2.35 12.59 -8.66
CA SER A 111 1.14 13.41 -8.88
C SER A 111 0.82 13.67 -10.35
N SER A 112 1.80 13.58 -11.25
CA SER A 112 1.58 13.70 -12.70
C SER A 112 1.19 12.36 -13.34
N ALA A 113 1.63 11.23 -12.78
CA ALA A 113 1.33 9.90 -13.30
C ALA A 113 -0.19 9.66 -13.43
N ASP A 114 -0.59 8.98 -14.49
CA ASP A 114 -2.00 8.59 -14.71
C ASP A 114 -2.46 7.60 -13.63
N MET A 115 -1.57 6.71 -13.21
CA MET A 115 -1.80 5.76 -12.13
C MET A 115 -0.48 5.32 -11.52
N VAL A 116 -0.54 4.94 -10.24
CA VAL A 116 0.54 4.26 -9.52
C VAL A 116 0.16 2.80 -9.34
N LEU A 117 1.04 1.91 -9.80
CA LEU A 117 0.91 0.47 -9.65
C LEU A 117 1.87 -0.01 -8.56
N ALA A 118 1.36 -0.13 -7.33
CA ALA A 118 2.12 -0.55 -6.16
C ALA A 118 2.31 -2.06 -6.17
N TRP A 119 3.51 -2.50 -6.60
CA TRP A 119 3.86 -3.91 -6.63
C TRP A 119 4.13 -4.45 -5.22
N LEU A 120 3.35 -5.45 -4.82
CA LEU A 120 3.45 -6.06 -3.50
C LEU A 120 4.24 -7.36 -3.55
N THR A 121 5.21 -7.48 -2.64
CA THR A 121 6.07 -8.65 -2.54
C THR A 121 5.78 -9.42 -1.26
N SER A 122 5.17 -10.59 -1.39
CA SER A 122 5.18 -11.64 -0.37
C SER A 122 5.00 -13.00 -1.03
N ASN A 123 4.69 -14.03 -0.24
CA ASN A 123 4.17 -15.28 -0.80
C ASN A 123 2.92 -14.97 -1.63
N ASP A 124 2.99 -15.20 -2.95
CA ASP A 124 1.91 -14.86 -3.89
C ASP A 124 0.59 -15.51 -3.47
N ARG A 125 0.63 -16.73 -2.92
CA ARG A 125 -0.55 -17.43 -2.39
C ARG A 125 -1.26 -16.62 -1.30
N ASP A 126 -0.51 -15.98 -0.41
CA ASP A 126 -1.09 -15.22 0.70
C ASP A 126 -1.80 -13.95 0.19
N LEU A 127 -1.21 -13.23 -0.77
CA LEU A 127 -1.85 -12.03 -1.33
C LEU A 127 -3.01 -12.37 -2.24
N VAL A 128 -2.89 -13.43 -3.05
CA VAL A 128 -3.99 -13.96 -3.86
C VAL A 128 -5.17 -14.32 -2.95
N CYS A 129 -4.91 -14.96 -1.82
CA CYS A 129 -5.94 -15.26 -0.83
C CYS A 129 -6.58 -13.97 -0.26
N ALA A 130 -5.75 -13.01 0.19
CA ALA A 130 -6.23 -11.74 0.73
C ALA A 130 -7.10 -10.95 -0.25
N PHE A 131 -6.64 -10.83 -1.51
CA PHE A 131 -7.35 -10.12 -2.57
C PHE A 131 -8.63 -10.85 -2.97
N THR A 132 -8.61 -12.17 -3.01
CA THR A 132 -9.82 -12.97 -3.25
C THR A 132 -10.87 -12.77 -2.15
N ILE A 133 -10.47 -12.69 -0.88
CA ILE A 133 -11.38 -12.37 0.24
C ILE A 133 -11.97 -10.97 0.04
N MET A 134 -11.14 -9.98 -0.27
CA MET A 134 -11.59 -8.60 -0.50
C MET A 134 -12.58 -8.49 -1.67
N HIS A 135 -12.25 -9.07 -2.83
CA HIS A 135 -13.13 -9.08 -4.01
C HIS A 135 -14.48 -9.74 -3.74
N LYS A 136 -14.50 -10.81 -2.95
CA LYS A 136 -15.75 -11.45 -2.55
C LYS A 136 -16.59 -10.54 -1.64
N LEU A 137 -15.99 -9.89 -0.65
CA LEU A 137 -16.70 -8.94 0.22
C LEU A 137 -17.30 -7.77 -0.58
N LEU A 138 -16.58 -7.27 -1.58
CA LEU A 138 -17.05 -6.20 -2.47
C LEU A 138 -18.19 -6.66 -3.37
N HIS A 139 -18.08 -7.84 -3.98
CA HIS A 139 -19.13 -8.39 -4.82
C HIS A 139 -20.48 -8.45 -4.08
N TYR A 140 -20.47 -8.84 -2.81
CA TYR A 140 -21.68 -8.81 -1.98
C TYR A 140 -22.18 -7.40 -1.67
N ALA A 141 -21.29 -6.42 -1.52
CA ALA A 141 -21.68 -5.03 -1.37
C ALA A 141 -22.30 -4.45 -2.66
N ASP A 142 -21.76 -4.81 -3.84
CA ASP A 142 -22.25 -4.38 -5.15
C ASP A 142 -23.61 -4.97 -5.50
N LEU A 143 -23.85 -6.24 -5.16
CA LEU A 143 -25.20 -6.85 -5.21
C LEU A 143 -26.23 -6.09 -4.36
N TYR A 144 -25.78 -5.16 -3.52
CA TYR A 144 -26.60 -4.43 -2.58
C TYR A 144 -26.79 -2.93 -2.92
N ASP A 145 -26.22 -2.43 -4.02
CA ASP A 145 -26.30 -1.03 -4.52
C ASP A 145 -26.45 0.03 -3.41
N TYR A 146 -25.32 0.39 -2.80
CA TYR A 146 -25.25 1.32 -1.65
C TYR A 146 -25.73 2.75 -1.99
N GLN A 147 -25.85 3.13 -3.27
CA GLN A 147 -26.08 4.53 -3.65
C GLN A 147 -27.54 4.86 -4.03
N ALA A 148 -28.42 3.88 -4.31
CA ALA A 148 -29.72 4.17 -4.93
C ALA A 148 -31.00 4.05 -4.06
N LYS A 149 -30.94 3.61 -2.78
CA LYS A 149 -32.08 3.43 -1.81
C LYS A 149 -32.90 2.10 -1.94
N PRO A 150 -33.61 1.66 -0.87
CA PRO A 150 -33.62 0.29 -0.35
C PRO A 150 -34.37 -0.74 -1.19
N TRP A 151 -33.82 -1.96 -1.12
CA TRP A 151 -34.38 -3.27 -1.49
C TRP A 151 -35.93 -3.39 -1.32
N PRO A 152 -36.62 -4.25 -2.11
CA PRO A 152 -36.06 -5.40 -2.84
C PRO A 152 -36.58 -5.68 -4.27
N ARG A 153 -35.80 -6.47 -5.04
CA ARG A 153 -36.14 -7.80 -5.65
C ARG A 153 -35.29 -8.07 -6.92
N TYR A 154 -34.77 -9.27 -7.23
CA TYR A 154 -35.21 -10.65 -6.99
C TYR A 154 -34.03 -11.65 -6.82
N SER A 155 -34.26 -12.65 -5.96
CA SER A 155 -33.71 -14.02 -5.90
C SER A 155 -32.29 -14.30 -6.42
N VAL A 156 -31.35 -14.46 -5.49
CA VAL A 156 -30.18 -15.33 -5.68
C VAL A 156 -30.40 -16.56 -4.81
N GLU A 157 -30.48 -17.72 -5.45
CA GLU A 157 -30.50 -19.02 -4.79
C GLU A 157 -29.27 -19.16 -3.89
N GLU A 158 -29.52 -19.71 -2.71
CA GLU A 158 -28.63 -19.82 -1.57
C GLU A 158 -27.32 -20.57 -1.92
N TYR A 159 -26.29 -19.83 -2.34
CA TYR A 159 -24.97 -20.39 -2.58
C TYR A 159 -24.03 -20.09 -1.41
N ASN A 160 -23.78 -21.12 -0.61
CA ASN A 160 -22.92 -21.09 0.57
C ASN A 160 -21.44 -21.10 0.16
N TRP A 161 -20.97 -20.02 -0.47
CA TRP A 161 -19.61 -19.82 -1.01
C TRP A 161 -18.49 -20.01 0.04
N PHE A 162 -18.81 -19.97 1.33
CA PHE A 162 -17.88 -20.32 2.42
C PHE A 162 -17.55 -21.81 2.44
N GLN A 163 -18.50 -22.68 2.05
CA GLN A 163 -18.23 -24.10 1.82
C GLN A 163 -17.39 -24.30 0.55
N GLU A 164 -17.57 -23.50 -0.50
CA GLU A 164 -16.70 -23.53 -1.67
C GLU A 164 -15.28 -23.00 -1.40
N LEU A 165 -15.14 -22.00 -0.52
CA LEU A 165 -13.85 -21.60 0.05
C LEU A 165 -13.24 -22.63 1.01
N LYS A 166 -13.95 -23.70 1.35
CA LYS A 166 -13.40 -24.88 2.03
C LYS A 166 -13.08 -26.02 1.07
N ILE A 167 -13.74 -26.07 -0.09
CA ILE A 167 -13.71 -27.18 -1.06
C ILE A 167 -12.73 -26.92 -2.21
N ASN A 168 -12.79 -25.73 -2.84
CA ASN A 168 -12.02 -25.38 -4.05
C ASN A 168 -10.68 -24.67 -3.73
N PHE A 169 -10.63 -24.03 -2.57
CA PHE A 169 -9.40 -23.71 -1.84
C PHE A 169 -9.62 -24.32 -0.45
N PRO A 170 -8.77 -25.17 0.12
CA PRO A 170 -9.00 -25.65 1.48
C PRO A 170 -8.61 -24.57 2.49
N LEU A 171 -9.35 -23.45 2.58
CA LEU A 171 -9.26 -22.57 3.74
C LEU A 171 -10.18 -23.16 4.81
N ARG A 172 -9.65 -24.06 5.64
CA ARG A 172 -10.41 -24.64 6.76
C ARG A 172 -10.62 -23.57 7.84
N LEU A 173 -11.52 -22.62 7.61
CA LEU A 173 -11.84 -21.53 8.55
C LEU A 173 -12.44 -22.01 9.90
N ASN A 174 -12.56 -23.33 10.12
CA ASN A 174 -12.95 -23.87 11.41
C ASN A 174 -11.75 -24.29 12.28
N LYS A 175 -10.49 -24.22 11.78
CA LYS A 175 -9.25 -24.39 12.56
C LYS A 175 -7.99 -23.70 11.99
N ASP A 176 -8.00 -23.24 10.74
CA ASP A 176 -6.82 -22.70 10.08
C ASP A 176 -6.80 -21.17 10.11
N THR A 177 -5.82 -20.67 10.86
CA THR A 177 -5.32 -19.30 10.91
C THR A 177 -4.91 -18.73 9.54
N GLU A 178 -4.91 -19.51 8.44
CA GLU A 178 -4.25 -19.14 7.17
C GLU A 178 -4.97 -18.03 6.38
N ALA A 179 -6.31 -18.01 6.32
CA ALA A 179 -7.09 -16.96 5.62
C ALA A 179 -7.09 -15.62 6.40
N GLU A 180 -7.28 -15.72 7.71
CA GLU A 180 -7.12 -14.62 8.67
C GLU A 180 -5.70 -14.04 8.56
N MET A 181 -4.70 -14.91 8.63
CA MET A 181 -3.31 -14.55 8.42
C MET A 181 -3.07 -13.97 7.04
N ALA A 182 -3.73 -14.41 5.97
CA ALA A 182 -3.54 -13.86 4.62
C ALA A 182 -4.00 -12.39 4.55
N PHE A 183 -5.19 -12.08 5.04
CA PHE A 183 -5.69 -10.71 5.10
C PHE A 183 -4.81 -9.84 6.00
N SER A 184 -4.46 -10.31 7.21
CA SER A 184 -3.55 -9.57 8.10
C SER A 184 -2.13 -9.48 7.53
N LYS A 185 -1.64 -10.46 6.76
CA LYS A 185 -0.33 -10.45 6.09
C LYS A 185 -0.25 -9.34 5.05
N PHE A 186 -1.33 -9.07 4.31
CA PHE A 186 -1.38 -7.92 3.40
C PHE A 186 -1.10 -6.62 4.16
N TRP A 187 -1.73 -6.40 5.31
CA TRP A 187 -1.53 -5.20 6.14
C TRP A 187 -0.20 -5.16 6.90
N ARG A 188 0.45 -6.31 7.06
CA ARG A 188 1.77 -6.46 7.68
C ARG A 188 2.93 -6.40 6.67
N LEU A 189 2.66 -6.21 5.39
CA LEU A 189 3.70 -6.01 4.39
C LEU A 189 4.57 -4.83 4.77
N SER A 190 5.89 -4.97 4.55
CA SER A 190 6.85 -3.87 4.72
C SER A 190 6.55 -2.66 3.83
N PHE A 191 5.73 -2.83 2.78
CA PHE A 191 5.20 -1.73 1.99
C PHE A 191 4.57 -0.64 2.89
N TRP A 192 3.74 -1.01 3.86
CA TRP A 192 3.02 -0.06 4.71
C TRP A 192 3.90 0.68 5.72
N THR A 193 5.10 0.17 5.98
CA THR A 193 6.03 0.78 6.93
C THR A 193 7.08 1.64 6.24
N ARG A 194 7.16 1.68 4.91
CA ARG A 194 8.15 2.51 4.20
C ARG A 194 7.74 3.98 4.23
N VAL A 195 8.64 4.88 4.60
CA VAL A 195 8.34 6.33 4.59
C VAL A 195 7.95 6.84 3.19
N TRP A 196 8.60 6.35 2.14
CA TRP A 196 8.33 6.77 0.76
C TRP A 196 6.94 6.36 0.27
N THR A 197 6.33 5.31 0.82
CA THR A 197 4.99 4.90 0.38
C THR A 197 3.91 5.91 0.74
N GLN A 198 4.21 6.84 1.65
CA GLN A 198 3.34 7.98 1.94
C GLN A 198 3.15 8.84 0.68
N GLN A 199 4.23 9.22 -0.01
CA GLN A 199 4.13 9.97 -1.26
C GLN A 199 3.54 9.12 -2.39
N GLU A 200 4.02 7.87 -2.53
CA GLU A 200 3.55 6.94 -3.57
C GLU A 200 2.03 6.73 -3.52
N VAL A 201 1.45 6.70 -2.31
CA VAL A 201 0.02 6.47 -2.11
C VAL A 201 -0.76 7.77 -2.15
N ILE A 202 -0.39 8.78 -1.35
CA ILE A 202 -1.21 9.99 -1.17
C ILE A 202 -1.28 10.82 -2.45
N LEU A 203 -0.19 10.88 -3.23
CA LEU A 203 -0.10 11.71 -4.44
C LEU A 203 -0.61 11.01 -5.69
N ALA A 204 -0.82 9.70 -5.66
CA ALA A 204 -1.33 8.95 -6.81
C ALA A 204 -2.73 9.44 -7.19
N LYS A 205 -2.96 9.73 -8.48
CA LYS A 205 -4.32 9.95 -9.02
C LYS A 205 -5.14 8.68 -8.87
N GLU A 206 -4.71 7.62 -9.56
CA GLU A 206 -5.23 6.27 -9.42
C GLU A 206 -4.19 5.37 -8.75
N LEU A 207 -4.61 4.51 -7.82
CA LEU A 207 -3.71 3.60 -7.10
C LEU A 207 -4.25 2.18 -7.09
N TYR A 208 -3.43 1.26 -7.59
CA TYR A 208 -3.70 -0.18 -7.54
C TYR A 208 -2.56 -0.90 -6.83
N PHE A 209 -2.92 -1.82 -5.94
CA PHE A 209 -2.01 -2.80 -5.40
C PHE A 209 -2.01 -4.02 -6.31
N ILE A 210 -0.83 -4.42 -6.80
CA ILE A 210 -0.70 -5.49 -7.78
C ILE A 210 0.23 -6.60 -7.31
N THR A 211 -0.11 -7.83 -7.69
CA THR A 211 0.69 -9.05 -7.55
C THR A 211 0.89 -9.66 -8.95
N PRO A 212 1.66 -10.75 -9.10
CA PRO A 212 1.78 -11.44 -10.40
C PRO A 212 0.46 -11.75 -11.10
N SER A 213 -0.59 -12.11 -10.35
CA SER A 213 -1.84 -12.63 -10.92
C SER A 213 -3.07 -11.81 -10.57
N GLN A 214 -3.00 -10.94 -9.56
CA GLN A 214 -4.17 -10.20 -9.09
C GLN A 214 -3.86 -8.73 -8.84
N ARG A 215 -4.92 -7.94 -8.77
CA ARG A 215 -4.88 -6.52 -8.41
C ARG A 215 -6.06 -6.17 -7.51
N ILE A 216 -5.92 -5.11 -6.74
CA ILE A 216 -7.03 -4.50 -6.02
C ILE A 216 -6.88 -2.97 -6.06
N TYR A 217 -7.98 -2.27 -6.27
CA TYR A 217 -8.00 -0.82 -6.26
C TYR A 217 -7.98 -0.31 -4.82
N TYR A 218 -7.33 0.83 -4.56
CA TYR A 218 -7.17 1.26 -3.17
C TYR A 218 -8.51 1.60 -2.47
N LYS A 219 -9.53 2.10 -3.20
CA LYS A 219 -10.86 2.40 -2.65
C LYS A 219 -11.57 1.12 -2.19
N ASP A 220 -11.33 0.03 -2.89
CA ASP A 220 -11.86 -1.29 -2.55
C ASP A 220 -11.32 -1.75 -1.20
N CYS A 221 -10.03 -1.52 -0.93
CA CYS A 221 -9.43 -1.82 0.38
C CYS A 221 -10.10 -1.02 1.52
N ILE A 222 -10.41 0.27 1.28
CA ILE A 222 -11.11 1.12 2.25
C ILE A 222 -12.54 0.63 2.47
N LEU A 223 -13.25 0.31 1.39
CA LEU A 223 -14.63 -0.17 1.44
C LEU A 223 -14.71 -1.49 2.21
N VAL A 224 -13.82 -2.45 1.92
CA VAL A 224 -13.75 -3.71 2.67
C VAL A 224 -13.54 -3.47 4.16
N ASN A 225 -12.59 -2.61 4.54
CA ASN A 225 -12.38 -2.30 5.96
C ASN A 225 -13.59 -1.61 6.60
N THR A 226 -14.29 -0.75 5.86
CA THR A 226 -15.52 -0.11 6.32
C THR A 226 -16.62 -1.14 6.55
N LEU A 227 -16.77 -2.11 5.65
CA LEU A 227 -17.75 -3.21 5.77
C LEU A 227 -17.44 -4.08 7.00
N ILE A 228 -16.17 -4.45 7.22
CA ILE A 228 -15.76 -5.24 8.38
C ILE A 228 -16.03 -4.47 9.69
N LYS A 229 -15.72 -3.18 9.75
CA LYS A 229 -16.02 -2.33 10.92
C LYS A 229 -17.51 -2.24 11.20
N ALA A 230 -18.31 -1.96 10.17
CA ALA A 230 -19.77 -1.87 10.31
C ALA A 230 -20.40 -3.21 10.73
N TYR A 231 -19.82 -4.34 10.31
CA TYR A 231 -20.17 -5.68 10.79
C TYR A 231 -19.85 -5.89 12.28
N LEU A 232 -18.66 -5.45 12.74
CA LEU A 232 -18.27 -5.56 14.15
C LEU A 232 -19.15 -4.71 15.07
N GLU A 233 -19.48 -3.49 14.64
CA GLU A 233 -20.25 -2.48 15.36
C GLU A 233 -21.77 -2.73 15.35
N ASP A 234 -22.24 -3.83 14.74
CA ASP A 234 -23.66 -4.12 14.51
C ASP A 234 -24.43 -2.95 13.87
N SER A 235 -23.69 -2.07 13.17
CA SER A 235 -24.21 -0.84 12.57
C SER A 235 -24.84 -1.10 11.20
N LEU A 236 -24.67 -2.31 10.68
CA LEU A 236 -25.48 -2.87 9.60
C LEU A 236 -26.73 -3.50 10.24
N SER A 237 -27.92 -3.20 9.72
CA SER A 237 -29.15 -3.92 10.10
C SER A 237 -28.90 -5.44 10.07
N PRO A 238 -29.42 -6.25 11.02
CA PRO A 238 -29.20 -7.71 11.05
C PRO A 238 -29.62 -8.45 9.77
N ALA A 239 -30.45 -7.83 8.92
CA ALA A 239 -31.09 -8.49 7.79
C ALA A 239 -30.21 -8.78 6.55
N PRO A 240 -29.24 -7.94 6.11
CA PRO A 240 -28.60 -8.15 4.80
C PRO A 240 -27.16 -8.67 4.80
N PHE A 241 -26.48 -8.70 5.95
CA PHE A 241 -25.10 -9.23 6.04
C PHE A 241 -24.96 -10.38 7.03
N SER A 242 -25.77 -10.41 8.10
CA SER A 242 -25.72 -11.45 9.13
C SER A 242 -25.98 -12.88 8.61
N PRO A 243 -26.79 -13.12 7.56
CA PRO A 243 -26.96 -14.46 7.00
C PRO A 243 -25.80 -14.90 6.07
N PHE A 244 -25.08 -13.95 5.47
CA PHE A 244 -24.12 -14.20 4.38
C PHE A 244 -22.66 -14.17 4.84
N ILE A 245 -22.39 -13.52 5.97
CA ILE A 245 -21.07 -13.45 6.60
C ILE A 245 -21.06 -14.38 7.81
N ASN A 246 -20.66 -15.63 7.61
CA ASN A 246 -20.29 -16.54 8.70
C ASN A 246 -18.84 -16.28 9.14
N LEU A 247 -18.50 -15.01 9.40
CA LEU A 247 -17.19 -14.58 9.90
C LEU A 247 -17.31 -14.33 11.40
N PRO A 248 -16.71 -15.15 12.26
CA PRO A 248 -16.75 -14.90 13.70
C PRO A 248 -16.21 -13.50 14.05
N LYS A 249 -16.88 -12.75 14.95
CA LYS A 249 -16.46 -11.38 15.33
C LYS A 249 -15.02 -11.30 15.84
N ASN A 250 -14.53 -12.33 16.52
CA ASN A 250 -13.13 -12.42 16.94
C ASN A 250 -12.19 -12.46 15.72
N GLU A 251 -12.51 -13.23 14.68
CA GLU A 251 -11.72 -13.27 13.45
C GLU A 251 -11.79 -11.95 12.67
N ALA A 252 -12.97 -11.34 12.58
CA ALA A 252 -13.13 -10.00 12.01
C ALA A 252 -12.30 -8.94 12.77
N THR A 253 -12.22 -9.04 14.09
CA THR A 253 -11.38 -8.16 14.91
C THR A 253 -9.91 -8.33 14.57
N LYS A 254 -9.42 -9.57 14.48
CA LYS A 254 -8.03 -9.87 14.11
C LYS A 254 -7.67 -9.47 12.68
N MET A 255 -8.63 -9.54 11.76
CA MET A 255 -8.45 -9.04 10.39
C MET A 255 -8.13 -7.53 10.38
N LEU A 256 -8.70 -6.77 11.31
CA LEU A 256 -8.43 -5.33 11.48
C LEU A 256 -7.18 -5.03 12.33
N GLU A 257 -6.58 -6.04 12.96
CA GLU A 257 -5.29 -5.87 13.63
C GLU A 257 -4.21 -5.54 12.60
N TYR A 258 -3.23 -4.73 13.01
CA TYR A 258 -2.08 -4.33 12.19
C TYR A 258 -2.38 -3.41 11.00
N GLN A 259 -3.62 -2.94 10.85
CA GLN A 259 -3.98 -2.05 9.74
C GLN A 259 -3.87 -0.55 10.06
N CYS A 260 -3.69 -0.17 11.34
CA CYS A 260 -3.88 1.22 11.77
C CYS A 260 -3.09 2.25 10.93
N GLY A 261 -1.79 1.99 10.69
CA GLY A 261 -0.97 2.86 9.84
C GLY A 261 -1.41 2.87 8.37
N ALA A 262 -1.63 1.69 7.80
CA ALA A 262 -2.04 1.53 6.40
C ALA A 262 -3.42 2.14 6.10
N THR A 263 -4.40 1.91 6.98
CA THR A 263 -5.75 2.49 6.86
C THR A 263 -5.71 4.00 7.03
N SER A 264 -4.92 4.53 7.97
CA SER A 264 -4.73 5.98 8.10
C SER A 264 -4.17 6.57 6.80
N LEU A 265 -3.17 5.94 6.19
CA LEU A 265 -2.60 6.36 4.91
C LEU A 265 -3.64 6.35 3.77
N LEU A 266 -4.42 5.26 3.64
CA LEU A 266 -5.45 5.15 2.60
C LEU A 266 -6.59 6.15 2.81
N GLU A 267 -6.98 6.41 4.05
CA GLU A 267 -7.97 7.45 4.39
C GLU A 267 -7.47 8.84 4.03
N ILE A 268 -6.20 9.15 4.30
CA ILE A 268 -5.57 10.40 3.88
C ILE A 268 -5.64 10.55 2.35
N LYS A 269 -5.29 9.51 1.58
CA LYS A 269 -5.44 9.52 0.11
C LYS A 269 -6.90 9.77 -0.31
N ARG A 270 -7.86 9.08 0.31
CA ARG A 270 -9.29 9.27 -0.03
C ARG A 270 -9.71 10.73 0.19
N HIS A 271 -9.17 11.37 1.22
CA HIS A 271 -9.45 12.76 1.54
C HIS A 271 -8.77 13.75 0.59
N THR A 272 -7.58 13.46 0.03
CA THR A 272 -6.94 14.35 -0.96
C THR A 272 -7.68 14.46 -2.28
N GLU A 273 -8.52 13.48 -2.63
CA GLU A 273 -9.40 13.54 -3.81
C GLU A 273 -10.57 14.52 -3.63
N VAL A 274 -10.85 14.94 -2.40
CA VAL A 274 -11.85 15.96 -2.08
C VAL A 274 -11.12 17.30 -1.91
N PRO A 275 -11.33 18.30 -2.80
CA PRO A 275 -10.56 19.55 -2.81
C PRO A 275 -10.56 20.35 -1.50
N THR A 276 -11.44 20.01 -0.56
CA THR A 276 -11.62 20.71 0.71
C THR A 276 -10.93 20.04 1.90
N ILE A 277 -10.43 18.80 1.77
CA ILE A 277 -9.89 18.04 2.91
C ILE A 277 -8.36 17.92 2.76
N ARG A 278 -7.64 18.50 3.73
CA ARG A 278 -6.18 18.57 3.74
C ARG A 278 -5.58 17.35 4.42
N VAL A 279 -4.34 17.02 4.04
CA VAL A 279 -3.56 15.91 4.62
C VAL A 279 -3.06 16.31 6.02
N PRO A 280 -3.10 15.43 7.03
CA PRO A 280 -2.53 15.73 8.34
C PRO A 280 -1.04 16.06 8.19
N GLY A 281 -0.63 17.30 8.53
CA GLY A 281 0.75 17.78 8.36
C GLY A 281 1.79 17.03 9.21
N ILE A 282 2.16 17.59 10.36
CA ILE A 282 3.20 17.02 11.26
C ILE A 282 2.86 15.59 11.73
N GLY A 283 1.57 15.21 11.76
CA GLY A 283 1.14 13.88 12.17
C GLY A 283 1.76 12.73 11.34
N LEU A 284 2.13 12.99 10.09
CA LEU A 284 2.86 12.02 9.27
C LEU A 284 4.25 11.71 9.84
N TYR A 285 4.97 12.72 10.35
CA TYR A 285 6.27 12.51 11.01
C TYR A 285 6.15 11.83 12.38
N LEU A 286 5.01 11.95 13.04
CA LEU A 286 4.74 11.32 14.33
C LEU A 286 4.17 9.90 14.20
N SER A 287 4.05 9.41 12.96
CA SER A 287 3.64 8.05 12.67
C SER A 287 4.79 7.08 13.01
N GLY A 288 4.80 6.61 14.26
CA GLY A 288 5.87 5.77 14.82
C GLY A 288 6.04 4.38 14.20
N HIS A 289 5.30 4.05 13.14
CA HIS A 289 5.40 2.80 12.40
C HIS A 289 6.24 2.91 11.11
N LEU A 290 6.61 4.13 10.69
CA LEU A 290 7.39 4.36 9.47
C LEU A 290 8.87 4.03 9.66
N GLN A 291 9.49 3.57 8.59
CA GLN A 291 10.86 3.08 8.51
C GLN A 291 11.54 3.62 7.25
N ALA A 292 12.83 3.89 7.37
CA ALA A 292 13.68 4.36 6.29
C ALA A 292 15.04 3.65 6.38
N THR A 293 15.57 3.18 5.25
CA THR A 293 16.89 2.54 5.21
C THR A 293 18.00 3.57 5.36
N ASP A 294 17.92 4.67 4.60
CA ASP A 294 18.68 5.88 4.85
C ASP A 294 17.95 6.69 5.93
N LYS A 295 18.67 7.19 6.93
CA LYS A 295 18.07 7.98 8.00
C LYS A 295 17.55 9.32 7.48
N LEU A 296 18.17 9.88 6.45
CA LEU A 296 17.73 11.14 5.84
C LEU A 296 16.35 11.01 5.18
N ASP A 297 16.06 9.85 4.60
CA ASP A 297 14.80 9.56 3.93
C ASP A 297 13.59 9.66 4.87
N TYR A 298 13.78 9.49 6.19
CA TYR A 298 12.68 9.68 7.13
C TYR A 298 12.15 11.12 7.11
N VAL A 299 13.05 12.10 6.94
CA VAL A 299 12.70 13.51 6.78
C VAL A 299 12.26 13.78 5.35
N TYR A 300 13.10 13.38 4.38
CA TYR A 300 12.93 13.71 2.97
C TYR A 300 11.68 13.09 2.34
N GLY A 301 11.34 11.86 2.74
CA GLY A 301 10.18 11.11 2.26
C GLY A 301 8.83 11.74 2.57
N LEU A 302 8.78 12.76 3.42
CA LEU A 302 7.55 13.44 3.82
C LEU A 302 7.52 14.93 3.46
N LEU A 303 8.59 15.48 2.88
CA LEU A 303 8.71 16.91 2.60
C LEU A 303 7.62 17.40 1.64
N ALA A 304 7.32 16.64 0.58
CA ALA A 304 6.32 17.05 -0.39
C ALA A 304 4.91 17.11 0.18
N LEU A 305 4.59 16.22 1.11
CA LEU A 305 3.28 16.13 1.76
C LEU A 305 3.10 17.20 2.83
N THR A 306 4.17 17.46 3.58
CA THR A 306 4.16 18.42 4.71
C THR A 306 4.59 19.83 4.30
N LYS A 307 5.07 19.99 3.06
CA LYS A 307 5.64 21.22 2.50
C LYS A 307 6.67 21.88 3.43
N ALA A 308 7.41 21.07 4.18
CA ALA A 308 8.48 21.59 5.02
C ALA A 308 9.54 22.26 4.12
N PRO A 309 10.04 23.46 4.47
CA PRO A 309 10.94 24.25 3.63
C PRO A 309 12.40 23.74 3.73
N ILE A 310 12.58 22.42 3.72
CA ILE A 310 13.87 21.74 3.78
C ILE A 310 14.17 21.23 2.38
N VAL A 311 15.32 21.59 1.84
CA VAL A 311 15.76 21.09 0.53
C VAL A 311 16.49 19.77 0.75
N PRO A 312 16.11 18.67 0.08
CA PRO A 312 16.86 17.43 0.14
C PRO A 312 18.32 17.67 -0.24
N ASP A 313 19.23 17.10 0.55
CA ASP A 313 20.66 17.07 0.29
C ASP A 313 21.28 15.84 0.95
N TYR A 314 21.71 14.87 0.13
CA TYR A 314 22.35 13.64 0.62
C TYR A 314 23.83 13.82 0.95
N ALA A 315 24.42 14.99 0.69
CA ALA A 315 25.77 15.32 1.16
C ALA A 315 25.78 15.78 2.62
N LYS A 316 24.63 16.22 3.17
CA LYS A 316 24.51 16.61 4.58
C LYS A 316 24.59 15.42 5.53
N SER A 317 25.09 15.67 6.73
CA SER A 317 25.02 14.70 7.81
C SER A 317 23.60 14.54 8.36
N VAL A 318 23.32 13.37 8.94
CA VAL A 318 22.05 13.11 9.64
C VAL A 318 21.77 14.16 10.71
N HIS A 319 22.79 14.60 11.44
CA HIS A 319 22.64 15.60 12.50
C HIS A 319 22.14 16.95 11.94
N GLU A 320 22.72 17.44 10.84
CA GLU A 320 22.34 18.72 10.23
C GLU A 320 20.88 18.70 9.76
N VAL A 321 20.48 17.65 9.04
CA VAL A 321 19.13 17.52 8.50
C VAL A 321 18.10 17.41 9.62
N TYR A 322 18.37 16.60 10.64
CA TYR A 322 17.47 16.46 11.78
C TYR A 322 17.42 17.72 12.65
N TRP A 323 18.48 18.51 12.69
CA TRP A 323 18.47 19.82 13.35
C TRP A 323 17.60 20.82 12.60
N GLU A 324 17.74 20.92 11.28
CA GLU A 324 16.86 21.74 10.42
C GLU A 324 15.40 21.33 10.58
N PHE A 325 15.13 20.03 10.56
CA PHE A 325 13.82 19.45 10.80
C PHE A 325 13.27 19.78 12.19
N ALA A 326 14.05 19.58 13.25
CA ALA A 326 13.63 19.86 14.62
C ALA A 326 13.31 21.35 14.81
N LYS A 327 14.12 22.24 14.23
CA LYS A 327 13.89 23.68 14.26
C LYS A 327 12.55 24.03 13.60
N TRP A 328 12.33 23.55 12.38
CA TRP A 328 11.07 23.74 11.66
C TRP A 328 9.88 23.18 12.46
N LEU A 329 10.00 21.95 12.98
CA LEU A 329 8.96 21.29 13.75
C LEU A 329 8.56 22.08 15.00
N VAL A 330 9.54 22.61 15.74
CA VAL A 330 9.28 23.44 16.93
C VAL A 330 8.60 24.76 16.54
N GLU A 331 9.04 25.39 15.45
CA GLU A 331 8.41 26.62 14.94
C GLU A 331 6.95 26.39 14.55
N GLU A 332 6.65 25.30 13.85
CA GLU A 332 5.27 24.93 13.48
C GLU A 332 4.42 24.55 14.70
N CYS A 333 4.93 23.73 15.61
CA CYS A 333 4.23 23.41 16.86
C CYS A 333 3.92 24.68 17.69
N ASN A 334 4.82 25.66 17.69
CA ASN A 334 4.60 26.95 18.35
C ASN A 334 3.54 27.81 17.64
N LYS A 335 3.46 27.76 16.30
CA LYS A 335 2.38 28.42 15.56
C LYS A 335 1.03 27.78 15.91
N ILE A 336 0.98 26.45 15.86
CA ILE A 336 -0.22 25.67 16.18
C ILE A 336 -0.66 25.97 17.62
N SER A 337 0.23 25.90 18.62
CA SER A 337 -0.11 26.12 20.03
C SER A 337 -0.64 27.51 20.34
N ARG A 338 -0.22 28.54 19.58
CA ARG A 338 -0.75 29.91 19.70
C ARG A 338 -2.16 30.05 19.16
N ILE A 339 -2.57 29.15 18.28
CA ILE A 339 -3.85 29.21 17.56
C ILE A 339 -4.87 28.25 18.19
N ILE A 340 -4.43 27.20 18.92
CA ILE A 340 -5.32 26.23 19.61
C ILE A 340 -6.14 26.96 20.68
N PRO A 341 -7.47 27.07 20.54
CA PRO A 341 -8.33 27.47 21.64
C PRO A 341 -8.25 26.43 22.76
N ARG A 342 -8.17 26.85 24.02
CA ARG A 342 -8.05 25.97 25.21
C ARG A 342 -9.18 24.93 25.37
N ALA A 343 -10.19 24.91 24.50
CA ALA A 343 -11.38 24.08 24.57
C ALA A 343 -11.72 23.39 23.23
N LEU A 344 -10.73 22.92 22.46
CA LEU A 344 -11.02 22.02 21.33
C LEU A 344 -11.30 20.61 21.87
N PRO A 345 -12.49 20.03 21.63
CA PRO A 345 -12.74 18.62 21.92
C PRO A 345 -11.81 17.74 21.08
N PHE A 346 -11.38 16.60 21.63
CA PHE A 346 -10.50 15.60 21.01
C PHE A 346 -11.06 14.91 19.73
N ASN A 347 -12.22 15.34 19.23
CA ASN A 347 -12.85 14.80 18.00
C ASN A 347 -12.47 15.61 16.76
N ALA A 348 -13.09 15.31 15.60
CA ALA A 348 -12.88 15.89 14.27
C ALA A 348 -12.56 17.41 14.19
N GLY A 349 -12.95 18.22 15.18
CA GLY A 349 -12.53 19.61 15.32
C GLY A 349 -11.03 19.82 15.59
N PHE A 350 -10.36 18.91 16.30
CA PHE A 350 -8.90 18.97 16.50
C PHE A 350 -8.13 18.62 15.22
N PHE A 351 -8.57 17.60 14.48
CA PHE A 351 -8.00 17.26 13.18
C PHE A 351 -8.25 18.39 12.16
N GLY A 352 -9.49 18.89 12.03
CA GLY A 352 -9.80 20.03 11.16
C GLY A 352 -9.06 21.32 11.55
N PHE A 353 -8.77 21.53 12.83
CA PHE A 353 -7.93 22.62 13.32
C PHE A 353 -6.46 22.44 12.92
N LEU A 354 -5.90 21.24 13.14
CA LEU A 354 -4.55 20.91 12.68
C LEU A 354 -4.46 21.05 11.17
N ASP A 355 -5.49 20.67 10.41
CA ASP A 355 -5.57 20.76 8.95
C ASP A 355 -5.68 22.22 8.44
N ALA A 356 -6.46 23.07 9.12
CA ALA A 356 -6.58 24.49 8.79
C ALA A 356 -5.24 25.24 8.98
N ASN A 357 -4.43 24.77 9.92
CA ASN A 357 -3.13 25.33 10.27
C ASN A 357 -1.96 24.46 9.78
N ALA A 358 -2.23 23.35 9.09
CA ALA A 358 -1.23 22.47 8.49
C ALA A 358 -0.75 23.05 7.16
N VAL A 359 0.51 22.76 6.86
CA VAL A 359 1.20 23.28 5.69
C VAL A 359 1.00 22.31 4.50
N GLY A 360 -0.15 22.36 3.82
CA GLY A 360 -0.39 21.68 2.53
C GLY A 360 -1.76 21.00 2.40
N ILE A 361 -2.38 20.82 1.23
CA ILE A 361 -2.25 21.38 -0.13
C ILE A 361 -3.38 22.44 -0.30
N ARG A 362 -3.17 23.43 -1.18
CA ARG A 362 -4.16 24.48 -1.47
C ARG A 362 -5.12 24.00 -2.54
#